data_AF-A0A6B1KDR7-F1
#
_entry.id   AF-A0A6B1KDR7-F1
#
_cell.length_a   1.000
_cell.length_b   1.000
_cell.length_c   1.000
_cell.angle_alpha   90.00
_cell.angle_beta   90.00
_cell.angle_gamma   90.00
#
_symmetry.space_group_name_H-M   'P 1'
#
loop_
_entity.id
_entity.type
_entity.pdbx_description
1 polymer ?
#
loop_
_entity_poly.entity_id
_entity_poly.type
_entity_poly.pdbx_seq_one_letter_code
_entity_poly.pdbx_strand_id
1 'polypeptide(L)' 'MAQQDGLEPPPNLPEHRTTTQDKGRFCMAHCTCGWRGPARRARSMARTDAENHRVG' A
#
# COMPACT_ATOMS: atom_id res chain seq x y z
N MET A 1 -0.46 -7.61 -25.04
CA MET A 1 -1.27 -7.23 -23.86
C MET A 1 -0.41 -6.40 -22.92
N ALA A 2 -0.32 -5.08 -23.13
CA ALA A 2 0.34 -4.15 -22.23
C ALA A 2 -0.46 -2.85 -22.29
N GLN A 3 -1.60 -2.83 -21.60
CA GLN A 3 -2.47 -1.67 -21.55
C GLN A 3 -1.92 -0.75 -20.44
N GLN A 4 -1.20 0.28 -20.85
CA GLN A 4 -0.99 1.48 -20.04
C GLN A 4 -1.79 2.58 -20.72
N ASP A 5 -3.11 2.57 -20.48
CA ASP A 5 -4.00 3.66 -20.85
C ASP A 5 -4.24 4.54 -19.62
N GLY A 6 -4.12 5.84 -19.83
CA GLY A 6 -3.92 6.84 -18.79
C GLY A 6 -5.05 6.98 -17.79
N LEU A 7 -4.67 7.28 -16.55
CA LEU A 7 -5.48 8.13 -15.69
C LEU A 7 -4.52 8.95 -14.85
N GLU A 8 -4.30 10.18 -15.28
CA GLU A 8 -3.60 11.21 -14.51
C GLU A 8 -4.22 11.25 -13.10
N PRO A 9 -3.46 10.96 -12.03
CA PRO A 9 -4.02 11.05 -10.68
C PRO A 9 -4.38 12.52 -10.39
N PRO A 10 -5.54 12.79 -9.77
CA PRO A 10 -5.94 14.15 -9.45
C PRO A 10 -4.89 14.81 -8.52
N PRO A 11 -4.41 16.03 -8.83
CA PRO A 11 -3.35 16.66 -8.08
C PRO A 11 -3.92 17.37 -6.84
N ASN A 12 -4.29 16.63 -5.77
CA ASN A 12 -4.36 17.20 -4.41
C ASN A 12 -4.64 16.22 -3.25
N LEU A 13 -4.47 14.91 -3.43
CA LEU A 13 -4.38 14.01 -2.28
C LEU A 13 -2.90 13.71 -2.05
N PRO A 14 -2.40 13.71 -0.81
CA PRO A 14 -1.11 13.11 -0.56
C PRO A 14 -1.23 11.66 -1.04
N GLU A 15 -0.58 11.33 -2.16
CA GLU A 15 -0.68 10.00 -2.77
C GLU A 15 0.11 9.01 -1.90
N HIS A 16 -0.45 8.66 -0.75
CA HIS A 16 0.03 7.59 0.12
C HIS A 16 -0.16 6.26 -0.61
N ARG A 17 0.79 5.93 -1.49
CA ARG A 17 0.78 4.68 -2.23
C ARG A 17 1.25 3.57 -1.31
N THR A 18 0.29 2.91 -0.69
CA THR A 18 0.56 1.78 0.18
C THR A 18 0.66 0.49 -0.62
N THR A 19 1.73 -0.26 -0.38
CA THR A 19 2.03 -1.53 -1.03
C THR A 19 2.37 -2.56 0.04
N THR A 20 1.88 -3.79 -0.11
CA THR A 20 2.22 -4.88 0.79
C THR A 20 3.38 -5.71 0.24
N GLN A 21 4.39 -5.97 1.07
CA GLN A 21 5.50 -6.87 0.76
C GLN A 21 5.44 -8.11 1.66
N ASP A 22 5.48 -9.28 1.04
CA ASP A 22 5.64 -10.56 1.72
C ASP A 22 7.13 -10.89 1.96
N LYS A 23 7.45 -11.23 3.21
CA LYS A 23 8.75 -11.76 3.66
C LYS A 23 8.52 -13.13 4.28
N GLY A 24 8.50 -14.15 3.42
CA GLY A 24 8.28 -15.55 3.82
C GLY A 24 6.87 -15.77 4.38
N ARG A 25 6.76 -16.01 5.70
CA ARG A 25 5.48 -16.24 6.40
C ARG A 25 4.83 -14.94 6.90
N PHE A 26 5.48 -13.80 6.71
CA PHE A 26 4.99 -12.50 7.17
C PHE A 26 4.72 -11.59 5.98
N CYS A 27 3.80 -10.65 6.16
CA CYS A 27 3.44 -9.63 5.21
C CYS A 27 3.42 -8.27 5.92
N MET A 28 4.06 -7.28 5.32
CA MET A 28 4.23 -5.93 5.88
C MET A 28 3.74 -4.91 4.86
N ALA A 29 3.04 -3.88 5.33
CA ALA A 29 2.71 -2.74 4.50
C ALA A 29 3.88 -1.75 4.46
N HIS A 30 4.10 -1.10 3.33
CA HIS A 30 4.95 0.07 3.21
C HIS A 30 4.26 1.14 2.38
N CYS A 31 4.48 2.39 2.74
CA CYS A 31 4.00 3.55 2.03
C CYS A 31 5.19 4.24 1.35
N THR A 32 4.97 4.80 0.17
CA THR A 32 5.94 5.67 -0.52
C THR A 32 6.32 6.92 0.30
N CYS A 33 5.47 7.32 1.25
CA CYS A 33 5.72 8.38 2.23
C CYS A 33 6.77 8.00 3.31
N GLY A 34 7.27 6.76 3.32
CA GLY A 34 8.26 6.28 4.28
C GLY A 34 7.69 5.52 5.49
N TRP A 35 6.35 5.49 5.63
CA TRP A 35 5.66 4.70 6.64
C TRP A 35 5.77 3.20 6.37
N ARG A 36 5.89 2.41 7.44
CA ARG A 36 6.03 0.96 7.41
C ARG A 36 5.12 0.36 8.46
N GLY A 37 4.19 -0.46 8.00
CA GLY A 37 3.26 -1.19 8.83
C GLY A 37 3.93 -2.36 9.56
N PRO A 38 3.33 -2.85 10.65
CA PRO A 38 3.81 -3.99 11.41
C PRO A 38 3.79 -5.31 10.60
N ALA A 39 4.64 -6.26 11.01
CA ALA A 39 4.66 -7.60 10.41
C ALA A 39 3.39 -8.40 10.79
N ARG A 40 2.52 -8.66 9.81
CA ARG A 40 1.29 -9.45 9.96
C ARG A 40 1.43 -10.79 9.25
N ARG A 41 0.89 -11.88 9.81
CA ARG A 41 0.81 -13.17 9.09
C ARG A 41 -0.27 -13.17 8.01
N ALA A 42 -1.38 -12.47 8.26
CA ALA A 42 -2.48 -12.38 7.33
C ALA A 42 -2.28 -11.22 6.34
N ARG A 43 -2.25 -11.54 5.04
CA ARG A 43 -2.18 -10.55 3.95
C ARG A 43 -3.32 -9.54 4.00
N SER A 44 -4.53 -9.99 4.31
CA SER A 44 -5.70 -9.10 4.46
C SER A 44 -5.51 -8.08 5.56
N MET A 45 -4.90 -8.47 6.69
CA MET A 45 -4.65 -7.59 7.82
C MET A 45 -3.55 -6.55 7.51
N ALA A 46 -2.50 -6.94 6.79
CA ALA A 46 -1.49 -5.99 6.28
C ALA A 46 -2.11 -5.01 5.27
N ARG A 47 -3.06 -5.46 4.45
CA ARG A 47 -3.78 -4.59 3.52
C ARG A 47 -4.69 -3.59 4.24
N THR A 48 -5.44 -4.04 5.26
CA THR A 48 -6.27 -3.14 6.07
C THR A 48 -5.45 -2.06 6.76
N ASP A 49 -4.27 -2.40 7.28
CA ASP A 49 -3.32 -1.45 7.86
C ASP A 49 -2.83 -0.42 6.82
N ALA A 50 -2.43 -0.88 5.63
CA ALA A 50 -2.10 -0.05 4.48
C ALA A 50 -3.26 0.87 4.04
N GLU A 51 -4.49 0.38 4.05
CA GLU A 51 -5.67 1.13 3.61
C GLU A 51 -6.06 2.19 4.64
N ASN A 52 -6.01 1.87 5.93
CA ASN A 52 -6.18 2.84 7.01
C ASN A 52 -5.15 3.97 6.90
N HIS A 53 -3.88 3.63 6.66
CA HIS A 53 -2.83 4.65 6.46
C HIS A 53 -3.01 5.49 5.18
N ARG A 54 -3.64 4.94 4.15
CA ARG A 54 -3.95 5.71 2.93
C ARG A 54 -5.06 6.74 3.16
N VAL A 55 -5.98 6.46 4.08
CA VAL A 55 -7.20 7.25 4.32
C VAL A 55 -7.07 8.22 5.49
N GLY A 56 -6.24 7.91 6.50
CA GLY A 56 -6.01 8.73 7.69
C GLY A 56 -4.78 9.61 7.60
#